data_AF-A0AAF0DU90-F1
#
_entry.id   AF-A0AAF0DU90-F1
#
_cell.length_a   1.000
_cell.length_b   1.000
_cell.length_c   1.000
_cell.angle_alpha   90.00
_cell.angle_beta   90.00
_cell.angle_gamma   90.00
#
_symmetry.space_group_name_H-M   'P 1'
#
loop_
_entity.id
_entity.type
_entity.pdbx_description
1 polymer ?
#
loop_
_entity_poly.entity_id
_entity_poly.type
_entity_poly.pdbx_seq_one_letter_code
_entity_poly.pdbx_strand_id
1 'polypeptide(L)'
;MTWGPDPALTPLGRAQAVKVHEAWREALDGPDPPPVPTVLCSSPLQRSLDTAALTWNAIDSAPSTLYIYEDLREVCGKNTCDQRRTRSQIAETAPMHVVFADRFVEADEMWTPARESDDAMRMRVHCALESIWEGVGRDAKSRPEY
;
A
#
# COMPACT_ATOMS: atom_id res chain seq x y z
N MET A 1 -16.51 -16.72 -2.52
CA MET A 1 -15.27 -15.97 -2.23
C MET A 1 -14.17 -16.59 -3.06
N THR A 2 -13.44 -15.78 -3.82
CA THR A 2 -12.26 -16.23 -4.57
C THR A 2 -11.04 -16.01 -3.67
N TRP A 3 -10.36 -17.09 -3.28
CA TRP A 3 -9.23 -17.02 -2.35
C TRP A 3 -7.90 -16.68 -3.01
N GLY A 4 -7.83 -16.65 -4.35
CA GLY A 4 -6.66 -16.19 -5.09
C GLY A 4 -6.78 -16.45 -6.61
N PRO A 5 -5.83 -15.92 -7.41
CA PRO A 5 -4.74 -15.03 -6.99
C PRO A 5 -5.24 -13.62 -6.60
N ASP A 6 -4.46 -12.92 -5.78
CA ASP A 6 -4.71 -11.57 -5.29
C ASP A 6 -6.17 -11.26 -4.86
N PRO A 7 -6.64 -11.89 -3.77
CA PRO A 7 -8.03 -11.74 -3.35
C PRO A 7 -8.34 -10.28 -2.94
N ALA A 8 -9.48 -9.79 -3.40
CA ALA A 8 -10.03 -8.52 -2.95
C ALA A 8 -10.45 -8.57 -1.48
N LEU A 9 -10.68 -7.40 -0.87
CA LEU A 9 -11.24 -7.34 0.48
C LEU A 9 -12.59 -8.06 0.57
N THR A 10 -12.79 -8.79 1.66
CA THR A 10 -14.12 -9.30 2.02
C THR A 10 -15.05 -8.15 2.40
N PRO A 11 -16.38 -8.36 2.44
CA PRO A 11 -17.30 -7.34 2.95
C PRO A 11 -16.93 -6.84 4.34
N LEU A 12 -16.47 -7.75 5.22
CA LEU A 12 -15.99 -7.38 6.55
C LEU A 12 -14.71 -6.53 6.48
N GLY A 13 -13.74 -6.92 5.65
CA GLY A 13 -12.50 -6.15 5.46
C GLY A 13 -12.76 -4.74 4.92
N ARG A 14 -13.71 -4.60 3.98
CA ARG A 14 -14.15 -3.29 3.47
C ARG A 14 -14.77 -2.44 4.59
N ALA A 15 -15.66 -3.03 5.39
CA ALA A 15 -16.28 -2.33 6.52
C ALA A 15 -15.24 -1.88 7.56
N GLN A 16 -14.21 -2.70 7.80
CA GLN A 16 -13.09 -2.34 8.68
C GLN A 16 -12.29 -1.15 8.12
N ALA A 17 -11.97 -1.13 6.83
CA ALA A 17 -11.27 -0.01 6.21
C ALA A 17 -12.08 1.30 6.25
N VAL A 18 -13.40 1.23 6.01
CA VAL A 18 -14.30 2.38 6.15
C VAL A 18 -14.35 2.89 7.59
N LYS A 19 -14.37 2.00 8.59
CA LYS A 19 -14.32 2.41 9.99
C LYS A 19 -13.01 3.14 10.33
N VAL A 20 -11.89 2.77 9.72
CA VAL A 20 -10.62 3.49 9.90
C VAL A 20 -10.69 4.89 9.27
N HIS A 21 -11.31 5.01 8.09
CA HIS A 21 -11.56 6.32 7.47
C HIS A 21 -12.40 7.23 8.39
N GLU A 22 -13.49 6.72 8.94
CA GLU A 22 -14.35 7.46 9.88
C GLU A 22 -13.58 7.92 11.12
N ALA A 23 -12.74 7.04 11.68
CA ALA A 23 -11.89 7.37 12.82
C ALA A 23 -10.87 8.49 12.50
N TRP A 24 -10.30 8.50 11.28
CA TRP A 24 -9.44 9.60 10.85
C TRP A 24 -10.20 10.92 10.73
N ARG A 25 -11.39 10.91 10.14
CA ARG A 25 -12.23 12.13 10.05
C ARG A 25 -12.53 12.70 11.43
N GLU A 26 -12.99 11.85 12.35
CA GLU A 26 -13.29 12.25 13.73
C GLU A 26 -12.06 12.83 14.44
N ALA A 27 -10.89 12.20 14.27
CA ALA A 27 -9.65 12.69 14.87
C ALA A 27 -9.23 14.06 14.30
N LEU A 28 -9.41 14.27 12.99
CA LEU A 28 -9.06 15.53 12.32
C LEU A 28 -10.03 16.68 12.64
N ASP A 29 -11.27 16.38 12.98
CA ASP A 29 -12.26 17.36 13.45
C ASP A 29 -12.08 17.69 14.96
N GLY A 30 -11.17 17.01 15.64
CA GLY A 30 -10.88 17.17 17.07
C GLY A 30 -10.12 18.46 17.42
N PRO A 31 -10.02 18.79 18.72
CA PRO A 31 -9.33 20.00 19.19
C PRO A 31 -7.79 19.95 19.03
N ASP A 32 -7.23 18.75 18.82
CA ASP A 32 -5.80 18.51 18.59
C ASP A 32 -5.64 17.48 17.45
N PRO A 33 -5.82 17.91 16.19
CA PRO A 33 -5.86 17.00 15.06
C PRO A 33 -4.47 16.37 14.80
N PRO A 34 -4.40 15.05 14.56
CA PRO A 34 -3.13 14.40 14.24
C PRO A 34 -2.60 14.86 12.86
N PRO A 35 -1.28 14.81 12.63
CA PRO A 35 -0.74 15.11 11.32
C PRO A 35 -1.21 14.07 10.29
N VAL A 36 -1.69 14.57 9.15
CA VAL A 36 -2.01 13.74 7.98
C VAL A 36 -0.70 13.30 7.30
N PRO A 37 -0.62 12.09 6.73
CA PRO A 37 0.57 11.65 6.02
C PRO A 37 0.93 12.59 4.87
N THR A 38 2.22 12.78 4.61
CA THR A 38 2.69 13.52 3.42
C THR A 38 2.97 12.60 2.23
N VAL A 39 3.11 11.29 2.49
CA VAL A 39 3.34 10.25 1.49
C VAL A 39 2.54 9.01 1.88
N LEU A 40 1.88 8.39 0.90
CA LEU A 40 1.27 7.08 1.07
C LEU A 40 2.07 6.04 0.28
N CYS A 41 2.43 4.93 0.93
CA CYS A 41 3.10 3.79 0.31
C CYS A 41 2.28 2.52 0.57
N SER A 42 2.27 1.58 -0.36
CA SER A 42 1.55 0.31 -0.19
C SER A 42 2.21 -0.85 -0.94
N SER A 43 1.82 -2.07 -0.54
CA SER A 43 2.10 -3.27 -1.33
C SER A 43 1.26 -3.29 -2.61
N PRO A 44 1.69 -4.00 -3.67
CA PRO A 44 0.94 -4.11 -4.93
C PRO A 44 -0.31 -4.99 -4.85
N LEU A 45 -0.60 -5.62 -3.71
CA LEU A 45 -1.73 -6.54 -3.58
C LEU A 45 -3.05 -5.76 -3.47
N GLN A 46 -4.08 -6.20 -4.19
CA GLN A 46 -5.37 -5.51 -4.28
C GLN A 46 -5.94 -5.20 -2.89
N ARG A 47 -5.85 -6.13 -1.94
CA ARG A 47 -6.31 -5.91 -0.55
C ARG A 47 -5.66 -4.71 0.13
N SER A 48 -4.37 -4.48 -0.12
CA SER A 48 -3.63 -3.33 0.43
C SER A 48 -3.98 -2.05 -0.29
N LEU A 49 -4.12 -2.08 -1.62
CA LEU A 49 -4.54 -0.94 -2.44
C LEU A 49 -5.95 -0.47 -2.06
N ASP A 50 -6.89 -1.40 -1.95
CA ASP A 50 -8.27 -1.13 -1.53
C ASP A 50 -8.33 -0.52 -0.13
N THR A 51 -7.54 -1.06 0.81
CA THR A 51 -7.51 -0.55 2.19
C THR A 51 -6.98 0.88 2.22
N ALA A 52 -5.88 1.16 1.51
CA ALA A 52 -5.29 2.49 1.43
C ALA A 52 -6.28 3.51 0.85
N ALA A 53 -6.90 3.18 -0.28
CA ALA A 53 -7.88 4.07 -0.90
C ALA A 53 -9.12 4.26 -0.04
N LEU A 54 -9.70 3.20 0.53
CA LEU A 54 -10.87 3.33 1.41
C LEU A 54 -10.57 4.18 2.65
N THR A 55 -9.35 4.10 3.18
CA THR A 55 -8.94 4.86 4.37
C THR A 55 -8.72 6.34 4.06
N TRP A 56 -7.97 6.64 2.99
CA TRP A 56 -7.44 7.99 2.74
C TRP A 56 -8.23 8.78 1.71
N ASN A 57 -9.12 8.15 0.94
CA ASN A 57 -9.93 8.85 -0.04
C ASN A 57 -10.80 9.92 0.64
N ALA A 58 -10.82 11.13 0.07
CA ALA A 58 -11.57 12.26 0.59
C ALA A 58 -11.24 12.67 2.04
N ILE A 59 -10.04 12.33 2.54
CA ILE A 59 -9.44 12.98 3.71
C ILE A 59 -8.70 14.23 3.22
N ASP A 60 -9.06 15.40 3.76
CA ASP A 60 -8.42 16.66 3.37
C ASP A 60 -6.92 16.64 3.69
N SER A 61 -6.13 17.22 2.79
CA SER A 61 -4.66 17.23 2.84
C SER A 61 -3.96 15.86 2.74
N ALA A 62 -4.70 14.76 2.64
CA ALA A 62 -4.09 13.45 2.40
C ALA A 62 -3.53 13.37 0.97
N PRO A 63 -2.42 12.63 0.74
CA PRO A 63 -1.84 12.50 -0.58
C PRO A 63 -2.79 11.74 -1.50
N SER A 64 -3.00 12.28 -2.70
CA SER A 64 -3.82 11.63 -3.74
C SER A 64 -3.07 10.53 -4.51
N THR A 65 -1.76 10.43 -4.29
CA THR A 65 -0.86 9.48 -4.96
C THR A 65 -0.43 8.39 -3.98
N LEU A 66 -0.56 7.13 -4.40
CA LEU A 66 -0.09 5.97 -3.67
C LEU A 66 1.16 5.37 -4.35
N TYR A 67 2.28 5.36 -3.64
CA TYR A 67 3.51 4.76 -4.15
C TYR A 67 3.52 3.26 -3.88
N ILE A 68 3.68 2.45 -4.93
CA ILE A 68 3.61 0.99 -4.86
C ILE A 68 5.02 0.41 -4.84
N TYR A 69 5.30 -0.37 -3.80
CA TYR A 69 6.56 -1.08 -3.62
C TYR A 69 6.31 -2.57 -3.53
N GLU A 70 6.93 -3.34 -4.43
CA GLU A 70 6.91 -4.81 -4.41
C GLU A 70 7.38 -5.34 -3.04
N ASP A 71 8.40 -4.70 -2.48
CA ASP A 71 9.05 -5.13 -1.25
C ASP A 71 8.26 -4.79 0.03
N LEU A 72 7.09 -4.15 -0.07
CA LEU A 72 6.15 -3.96 1.05
C LEU A 72 5.14 -5.10 1.19
N ARG A 73 5.24 -6.16 0.38
CA ARG A 73 4.41 -7.37 0.56
C ARG A 73 4.74 -8.06 1.87
N GLU A 74 3.73 -8.73 2.41
CA GLU A 74 3.86 -9.65 3.54
C GLU A 74 4.71 -10.89 3.15
N VAL A 75 4.65 -11.97 3.95
CA VAL A 75 5.41 -13.19 3.70
C VAL A 75 4.96 -13.84 2.38
N CYS A 76 5.76 -13.69 1.33
CA CYS A 76 5.41 -14.11 -0.02
C CYS A 76 5.76 -15.59 -0.32
N GLY A 77 5.00 -16.17 -1.24
CA GLY A 77 5.21 -17.50 -1.80
C GLY A 77 4.39 -18.59 -1.14
N LYS A 78 4.45 -19.81 -1.70
CA LYS A 78 3.62 -20.98 -1.36
C LYS A 78 2.12 -20.81 -1.63
N ASN A 79 1.46 -19.78 -1.11
CA ASN A 79 0.02 -19.61 -1.27
C ASN A 79 -0.28 -18.78 -2.52
N THR A 80 -1.28 -19.18 -3.30
CA THR A 80 -1.65 -18.46 -4.52
C THR A 80 -2.28 -17.09 -4.25
N CYS A 81 -2.80 -16.85 -3.04
CA CYS A 81 -3.25 -15.51 -2.61
C CYS A 81 -2.12 -14.49 -2.50
N ASP A 82 -0.89 -14.98 -2.48
CA ASP A 82 0.32 -14.17 -2.42
C ASP A 82 0.85 -13.92 -3.82
N GLN A 83 0.14 -14.31 -4.90
CA GLN A 83 0.44 -13.88 -6.27
C GLN A 83 -0.30 -12.57 -6.54
N ARG A 84 0.42 -11.53 -6.99
CA ARG A 84 -0.16 -10.25 -7.37
C ARG A 84 -0.59 -10.25 -8.83
N ARG A 85 -1.42 -9.27 -9.17
CA ARG A 85 -1.72 -8.94 -10.57
C ARG A 85 -0.50 -8.34 -11.28
N THR A 86 -0.57 -8.28 -12.60
CA THR A 86 0.45 -7.62 -13.41
C THR A 86 0.48 -6.12 -13.13
N ARG A 87 1.61 -5.46 -13.40
CA ARG A 87 1.75 -4.00 -13.24
C ARG A 87 0.68 -3.25 -14.03
N SER A 88 0.40 -3.65 -15.27
CA SER A 88 -0.64 -3.00 -16.09
C SER A 88 -2.03 -3.15 -15.50
N GLN A 89 -2.38 -4.35 -15.01
CA GLN A 89 -3.67 -4.58 -14.34
C GLN A 89 -3.80 -3.77 -13.04
N ILE A 90 -2.72 -3.64 -12.26
CA ILE A 90 -2.72 -2.80 -11.06
C ILE A 90 -2.95 -1.33 -11.45
N ALA A 91 -2.25 -0.82 -12.46
CA ALA A 91 -2.40 0.56 -12.92
C ALA A 91 -3.83 0.86 -13.41
N GLU A 92 -4.49 -0.11 -14.05
CA GLU A 92 -5.86 0.01 -14.54
C GLU A 92 -6.91 -0.09 -13.44
N THR A 93 -6.72 -1.00 -12.48
CA THR A 93 -7.74 -1.35 -11.47
C THR A 93 -7.54 -0.67 -10.11
N ALA A 94 -6.44 0.06 -9.92
CA ALA A 94 -6.17 0.74 -8.66
C ALA A 94 -7.28 1.76 -8.33
N PRO A 95 -7.80 1.76 -7.10
CA PRO A 95 -8.89 2.67 -6.69
C PRO A 95 -8.45 4.12 -6.48
N MET A 96 -7.17 4.44 -6.67
CA MET A 96 -6.61 5.79 -6.63
C MET A 96 -5.40 5.90 -7.56
N HIS A 97 -4.87 7.11 -7.77
CA HIS A 97 -3.68 7.30 -8.60
C HIS A 97 -2.47 6.60 -7.98
N VAL A 98 -1.76 5.80 -8.77
CA VAL A 98 -0.62 5.00 -8.31
C VAL A 98 0.66 5.33 -9.07
N VAL A 99 1.78 5.33 -8.35
CA VAL A 99 3.12 5.45 -8.92
C VAL A 99 3.91 4.23 -8.47
N PHE A 100 4.51 3.50 -9.42
CA PHE A 100 5.29 2.33 -9.10
C PHE A 100 6.73 2.73 -8.73
N ALA A 101 7.30 2.05 -7.74
CA ALA A 101 8.70 2.17 -7.41
C ALA A 101 9.61 1.82 -8.60
N ASP A 102 10.85 2.29 -8.55
CA ASP A 102 11.84 1.99 -9.58
C ASP A 102 11.98 0.48 -9.78
N ARG A 103 12.09 0.07 -11.05
CA ARG A 103 12.25 -1.33 -11.47
C ARG A 103 11.07 -2.25 -11.13
N PHE A 104 9.87 -1.71 -10.88
CA PHE A 104 8.67 -2.54 -10.75
C PHE A 104 8.37 -3.29 -12.07
N VAL A 105 8.46 -4.62 -12.02
CA VAL A 105 8.33 -5.50 -13.20
C VAL A 105 6.88 -5.83 -13.54
N GLU A 106 6.61 -6.17 -14.80
CA GLU A 106 5.25 -6.44 -15.29
C GLU A 106 4.62 -7.65 -14.60
N ALA A 107 5.28 -8.81 -14.65
CA ALA A 107 4.83 -10.05 -14.04
C ALA A 107 5.20 -10.14 -12.55
N ASP A 108 4.54 -11.03 -11.80
CA ASP A 108 4.95 -11.34 -10.42
C ASP A 108 6.15 -12.29 -10.42
N GLU A 109 7.36 -11.72 -10.33
CA GLU A 109 8.61 -12.47 -10.23
C GLU A 109 8.98 -12.85 -8.79
N MET A 110 8.34 -12.23 -7.79
CA MET A 110 8.62 -12.47 -6.37
C MET A 110 7.92 -13.72 -5.85
N TRP A 111 6.71 -14.00 -6.34
CA TRP A 111 5.99 -15.19 -5.92
C TRP A 111 6.66 -16.46 -6.43
N THR A 112 6.92 -17.40 -5.52
CA THR A 112 7.41 -18.74 -5.86
C THR A 112 6.59 -19.82 -5.13
N PRO A 113 6.66 -21.10 -5.56
CA PRO A 113 6.04 -22.20 -4.82
C PRO A 113 6.62 -22.41 -3.41
N ALA A 114 7.80 -21.86 -3.12
CA ALA A 114 8.40 -21.88 -1.79
C ALA A 114 7.98 -20.64 -1.00
N ARG A 115 7.67 -20.81 0.28
CA ARG A 115 7.45 -19.69 1.18
C ARG A 115 8.79 -19.07 1.54
N GLU A 116 8.89 -17.75 1.45
CA GLU A 116 10.08 -17.05 1.97
C GLU A 116 10.20 -17.24 3.49
N SER A 117 11.42 -17.05 4.03
CA SER A 117 11.63 -17.05 5.47
C SER A 117 11.24 -15.68 6.06
N ASP A 118 10.88 -15.67 7.34
CA ASP A 118 10.58 -14.43 8.06
C ASP A 118 11.77 -13.45 8.03
N ASP A 119 13.01 -13.95 8.09
CA ASP A 119 14.21 -13.10 8.02
C ASP A 119 14.43 -12.51 6.63
N ALA A 120 14.14 -13.27 5.57
CA ALA A 120 14.18 -12.74 4.20
C ALA A 120 13.14 -11.64 4.01
N MET A 121 11.90 -11.87 4.47
CA MET A 121 10.84 -10.86 4.45
C MET A 121 11.22 -9.60 5.22
N ARG A 122 11.75 -9.75 6.45
CA ARG A 122 12.20 -8.62 7.28
C ARG A 122 13.29 -7.81 6.60
N MET A 123 14.29 -8.47 6.02
CA MET A 123 15.38 -7.80 5.31
C MET A 123 14.86 -7.02 4.10
N ARG A 124 13.96 -7.64 3.31
CA ARG A 124 13.32 -7.02 2.16
C ARG A 124 12.52 -5.78 2.54
N VAL A 125 11.63 -5.89 3.53
CA VAL A 125 10.83 -4.76 4.03
C VAL A 125 11.72 -3.67 4.62
N HIS A 126 12.77 -4.02 5.35
CA HIS A 126 13.73 -3.05 5.87
C HIS A 126 14.38 -2.23 4.73
N CYS A 127 14.90 -2.89 3.70
CA CYS A 127 15.47 -2.21 2.53
C CYS A 127 14.43 -1.31 1.82
N ALA A 128 13.18 -1.75 1.73
CA ALA A 128 12.09 -0.94 1.16
C ALA A 128 11.85 0.33 1.98
N LEU A 129 11.79 0.22 3.31
CA LEU A 129 11.57 1.36 4.20
C LEU A 129 12.73 2.36 4.13
N GLU A 130 13.98 1.89 4.07
CA GLU A 130 15.15 2.74 3.83
C GLU A 130 15.05 3.47 2.49
N SER A 131 14.68 2.75 1.41
CA SER A 131 14.51 3.37 0.09
C SER A 131 13.38 4.39 0.05
N ILE A 132 12.26 4.13 0.72
CA ILE A 132 11.13 5.07 0.84
C ILE A 132 11.57 6.32 1.58
N TRP A 133 12.31 6.15 2.68
CA TRP A 133 12.79 7.25 3.49
C TRP A 133 13.76 8.15 2.72
N GLU A 134 14.77 7.55 2.07
CA GLU A 134 15.78 8.27 1.31
C GLU A 134 15.23 8.91 0.02
N GLY A 135 14.18 8.35 -0.57
CA GLY A 135 13.50 8.91 -1.74
C GLY A 135 12.34 9.81 -1.36
N VAL A 136 11.11 9.29 -1.57
CA VAL A 136 9.86 10.05 -1.45
C VAL A 136 9.67 10.71 -0.08
N GLY A 137 10.20 10.12 1.00
CA GLY A 137 10.12 10.67 2.35
C GLY A 137 10.94 11.96 2.53
N ARG A 138 12.16 12.01 2.00
CA ARG A 138 12.99 13.23 2.01
C ARG A 138 12.44 14.31 1.08
N ASP A 139 11.97 13.92 -0.09
CA ASP A 139 11.37 14.86 -1.06
C ASP A 139 10.12 15.53 -0.50
N ALA A 140 9.28 14.78 0.22
CA ALA A 140 8.08 15.33 0.86
C ALA A 140 8.43 16.34 1.98
N LYS A 141 9.50 16.11 2.75
CA LYS A 141 9.96 17.03 3.81
C LYS A 141 10.61 18.31 3.28
N SER A 142 11.15 18.29 2.07
CA SER A 142 11.88 19.43 1.51
C SER A 142 10.98 20.46 0.80
N ARG A 143 9.69 20.17 0.62
CA ARG A 143 8.71 21.13 0.10
C ARG A 143 8.30 22.12 1.19
N PRO A 144 8.52 23.43 1.01
CA PRO A 144 8.10 24.42 2.00
C PRO A 144 6.58 24.44 2.13
N GLU A 145 6.10 24.42 3.37
CA GLU A 145 4.70 24.73 3.71
C GLU A 145 4.41 26.16 3.22
N TYR A 146 3.44 26.30 2.32
CA TYR A 146 3.04 27.58 1.71
C TYR A 146 1.96 28.26 2.55
#